data_AF-A0A660MXP7-F1
#
_entry.id   AF-A0A660MXP7-F1
#
_cell.length_a   1.000
_cell.length_b   1.000
_cell.length_c   1.000
_cell.angle_alpha   90.00
_cell.angle_beta   90.00
_cell.angle_gamma   90.00
#
_symmetry.space_group_name_H-M   'P 1'
#
loop_
_entity.id
_entity.type
_entity.pdbx_description
1 polymer ?
#
loop_
_entity_poly.entity_id
_entity_poly.type
_entity_poly.pdbx_seq_one_letter_code
_entity_poly.pdbx_strand_id
1 'polypeptide(L)' 'MTTLYGITNCDSVKKARARLKEAGADYQFCDFKKTPPDAAQISRWLQQIELTQL' A
#
# COMPACT_ATOMS: atom_id res chain seq x y z
N MET A 1 10.61 7.89 2.88
CA MET A 1 10.20 7.10 1.71
C MET A 1 8.87 6.45 2.03
N THR A 2 7.80 6.88 1.36
CA THR A 2 6.44 6.37 1.58
C THR A 2 6.17 5.26 0.56
N THR A 3 5.93 4.03 1.02
CA THR A 3 5.60 2.93 0.10
C THR A 3 4.10 2.72 0.05
N LEU A 4 3.51 2.96 -1.12
CA LEU A 4 2.11 2.68 -1.38
C LEU A 4 1.98 1.24 -1.87
N TYR A 5 1.42 0.38 -1.04
CA TYR A 5 1.11 -0.98 -1.40
C TYR A 5 -0.31 -1.10 -1.98
N GLY A 6 -0.47 -1.79 -3.10
CA GLY A 6 -1.78 -1.97 -3.70
C GLY A 6 -1.78 -2.82 -4.97
N ILE A 7 -2.92 -2.85 -5.66
CA ILE A 7 -3.07 -3.52 -6.96
C ILE A 7 -3.37 -2.45 -8.01
N THR A 8 -2.63 -2.40 -9.11
CA THR A 8 -2.82 -1.37 -10.17
C THR A 8 -4.25 -1.31 -10.70
N ASN A 9 -4.96 -2.43 -10.74
CA ASN A 9 -6.32 -2.48 -11.28
C ASN A 9 -7.43 -2.10 -10.28
N CYS A 10 -7.08 -1.71 -9.04
CA CYS A 10 -8.05 -1.24 -8.07
C CYS A 10 -8.24 0.28 -8.22
N ASP A 11 -9.49 0.72 -8.41
CA ASP A 11 -9.83 2.14 -8.57
C ASP A 11 -9.44 2.99 -7.35
N SER A 12 -9.52 2.42 -6.14
CA SER A 12 -9.08 3.09 -4.92
C SER A 12 -7.57 3.39 -4.93
N VAL A 13 -6.76 2.46 -5.42
CA VAL A 13 -5.30 2.63 -5.53
C VAL A 13 -4.95 3.67 -6.60
N LYS A 14 -5.66 3.67 -7.73
CA LYS A 14 -5.49 4.70 -8.77
C LYS A 14 -5.80 6.10 -8.22
N LYS A 15 -6.87 6.26 -7.44
CA LYS A 15 -7.24 7.53 -6.79
C LYS A 15 -6.19 7.96 -5.76
N ALA A 16 -5.71 7.04 -4.92
CA ALA A 16 -4.67 7.32 -3.93
C ALA A 16 -3.36 7.79 -4.59
N ARG A 17 -2.94 7.11 -5.67
CA ARG A 17 -1.78 7.50 -6.48
C ARG A 17 -1.90 8.88 -7.11
N ALA A 18 -3.08 9.21 -7.65
CA ALA A 18 -3.36 10.53 -8.20
C ALA A 18 -3.22 11.60 -7.11
N ARG A 19 -3.87 11.40 -5.96
CA ARG A 19 -3.79 12.28 -4.79
C ARG A 19 -2.35 12.50 -4.30
N LEU A 20 -1.57 11.44 -4.19
CA LEU A 20 -0.17 11.53 -3.76
C LEU A 20 0.70 12.27 -4.79
N LYS A 21 0.44 12.05 -6.09
CA LYS A 21 1.11 12.77 -7.17
C LYS A 21 0.74 14.27 -7.17
N GLU A 22 -0.54 14.59 -6.95
CA GLU A 22 -1.03 15.97 -6.84
C GLU A 22 -0.45 16.69 -5.62
N ALA A 23 -0.28 15.97 -4.51
CA ALA A 23 0.38 16.48 -3.31
C ALA A 23 1.90 16.64 -3.46
N GLY A 24 2.49 16.22 -4.60
CA GLY A 24 3.94 16.23 -4.80
C GLY A 24 4.70 15.29 -3.85
N ALA A 25 4.03 14.30 -3.27
CA ALA A 25 4.64 13.36 -2.35
C ALA A 25 5.49 12.34 -3.11
N ASP A 26 6.74 12.18 -2.70
CA ASP A 26 7.58 11.08 -3.17
C ASP A 26 7.08 9.77 -2.56
N TYR A 27 6.57 8.87 -3.42
CA TYR A 27 6.09 7.56 -3.00
C TYR A 27 6.53 6.47 -3.97
N GLN A 28 6.75 5.29 -3.42
CA GLN A 28 7.10 4.10 -4.17
C GLN A 28 5.87 3.19 -4.24
N PHE A 29 5.43 2.85 -5.45
CA PHE A 29 4.26 1.99 -5.63
C PHE A 29 4.67 0.53 -5.72
N CYS A 30 4.20 -0.29 -4.78
CA CYS A 30 4.44 -1.73 -4.73
C CYS A 30 3.16 -2.48 -5.16
N ASP A 31 3.25 -3.22 -6.26
CA ASP A 31 2.10 -3.92 -6.82
C ASP A 31 2.00 -5.35 -6.30
N PHE A 32 0.98 -5.64 -5.50
CA PHE A 32 0.75 -6.96 -4.91
C PHE A 32 0.47 -8.05 -5.94
N LYS A 33 0.02 -7.68 -7.14
CA LYS A 33 -0.19 -8.66 -8.21
C LYS A 33 1.13 -9.18 -8.78
N LYS A 34 2.19 -8.36 -8.73
CA LYS A 34 3.53 -8.72 -9.24
C LYS A 34 4.44 -9.22 -8.13
N THR A 35 4.37 -8.58 -6.97
CA THR A 35 5.20 -8.88 -5.81
C THR A 35 4.28 -9.15 -4.63
N PRO A 36 3.88 -10.42 -4.41
CA PRO A 36 3.09 -10.77 -3.24
C PRO A 36 3.90 -10.48 -1.97
N PRO A 37 3.24 -10.01 -0.90
CA PRO A 37 3.93 -9.78 0.37
C PRO A 37 4.32 -11.12 1.00
N ASP A 38 5.52 -11.16 1.59
CA ASP A 38 5.97 -12.31 2.37
C ASP A 38 5.27 -12.36 3.73
N ALA A 39 5.18 -13.56 4.32
CA ALA A 39 4.59 -13.78 5.64
C ALA A 39 5.22 -12.90 6.74
N ALA A 40 6.53 -12.64 6.68
CA ALA A 40 7.19 -11.75 7.62
C ALA A 40 6.71 -10.29 7.49
N GLN A 41 6.42 -9.86 6.27
CA GLN A 41 5.97 -8.51 5.97
C GLN A 41 4.51 -8.30 6.43
N ILE A 42 3.66 -9.29 6.21
CA ILE A 42 2.28 -9.31 6.71
C ILE A 42 2.28 -9.29 8.24
N SER A 43 3.09 -10.14 8.87
CA SER A 43 3.22 -10.19 10.33
C SER A 43 3.61 -8.81 10.90
N ARG A 44 4.51 -8.10 10.22
CA ARG A 44 4.91 -6.75 10.59
C ARG A 44 3.76 -5.75 10.52
N TRP A 45 2.94 -5.79 9.46
CA TRP A 45 1.79 -4.91 9.34
C TRP A 45 0.71 -5.21 10.38
N LEU A 46 0.49 -6.50 10.68
CA LEU A 46 -0.41 -6.93 11.74
C LEU A 46 0.01 -6.44 13.13
N GLN A 47 1.31 -6.14 13.33
CA GLN A 47 1.78 -5.49 14.57
C GLN A 47 1.53 -3.97 14.58
N GLN A 48 1.29 -3.35 13.42
CA GLN A 48 1.04 -1.92 13.32
C GLN A 48 -0.44 -1.55 13.31
N ILE A 49 -1.33 -2.53 13.15
CA ILE A 49 -2.78 -2.34 13.18
C ILE A 49 -3.39 -3.20 14.28
N GLU A 50 -4.35 -2.66 15.02
CA GLU A 50 -5.16 -3.46 15.94
C GLU A 50 -6.25 -4.20 15.15
N LEU A 51 -6.19 -5.53 15.16
CA LEU A 51 -7.19 -6.41 14.53
C LEU A 51 -8.60 -6.24 15.11
N THR A 52 -8.76 -5.53 16.23
CA THR A 52 -10.05 -5.28 16.88
C THR A 52 -10.94 -4.28 16.12
N GLN A 53 -10.39 -3.59 15.11
CA GLN A 53 -11.10 -2.57 14.32
C GLN A 53 -11.49 -3.06 12.90
N LEU A 54 -11.35 -4.36 12.61
CA LEU A 54 -11.69 -4.97 11.31
C LEU A 54 -13.05 -5.67 11.35
#